data_AF-A0A1R2CMN1-F1
#
_entry.id   AF-A0A1R2CMN1-F1
#
_cell.length_a   1.000
_cell.length_b   1.000
_cell.length_c   1.000
_cell.angle_alpha   90.00
_cell.angle_beta   90.00
_cell.angle_gamma   90.00
#
_symmetry.space_group_name_H-M   'P 1'
#
loop_
_entity.id
_entity.type
_entity.pdbx_description
1 polymer ?
#
loop_
_entity_poly.entity_id
_entity_poly.type
_entity_poly.pdbx_seq_one_letter_code
_entity_poly.pdbx_strand_id
1 'polypeptide(L)'
;MLAFLARTFASKKSQKGLYHAKDIRTGYSYTFSHKATKRTWKPNVHTKKLWSTTLNRMLELPVTIEALRVIRKKGGVDNYLLNTEPQQVRSKFGDLLRSYIEKKKEDPSWPVPYIPGTRKARKTLRSKEEYKNTVIWRPLELRNKDMSMEMFNRYDPNAPIRPDYFKEKNIKEKLAQSEISKTTMKEKKFEYLSGNLLKDITDGISKQLELDAISNNREDKLKDPKSRENKFLKRFKAKTSGK
;
A
#
# COMPACT_ATOMS: atom_id res chain seq x y z
N MET A 1 -33.44 45.00 -18.24
CA MET A 1 -32.85 43.75 -18.77
C MET A 1 -32.70 42.76 -17.62
N LEU A 2 -33.42 41.65 -17.66
CA LEU A 2 -33.32 40.58 -16.65
C LEU A 2 -31.90 40.03 -16.68
N ALA A 3 -31.09 40.33 -15.65
CA ALA A 3 -29.87 39.59 -15.40
C ALA A 3 -30.27 38.12 -15.24
N PHE A 4 -29.91 37.29 -16.23
CA PHE A 4 -29.98 35.84 -16.12
C PHE A 4 -29.30 35.48 -14.81
N LEU A 5 -30.10 35.13 -13.78
CA LEU A 5 -29.62 34.68 -12.49
C LEU A 5 -28.82 33.40 -12.72
N ALA A 6 -27.53 33.55 -13.00
CA ALA A 6 -26.58 32.46 -12.97
C ALA A 6 -26.78 31.79 -11.61
N ARG A 7 -27.25 30.54 -11.65
CA ARG A 7 -27.62 29.75 -10.47
C ARG A 7 -26.55 29.96 -9.41
N THR A 8 -26.88 30.57 -8.27
CA THR A 8 -25.89 30.91 -7.24
C THR A 8 -25.26 29.66 -6.63
N PHE A 9 -25.97 28.53 -6.70
CA PHE A 9 -25.51 27.27 -6.15
C PHE A 9 -24.72 26.43 -7.17
N ALA A 10 -23.42 26.24 -6.89
CA ALA A 10 -22.57 25.26 -7.55
C ALA A 10 -22.17 24.15 -6.56
N SER A 11 -22.34 22.89 -6.96
CA SER A 11 -22.04 21.76 -6.11
C SER A 11 -20.55 21.60 -5.83
N LYS A 12 -20.20 21.06 -4.65
CA LYS A 12 -18.80 20.74 -4.32
C LYS A 12 -18.13 19.80 -5.34
N LYS A 13 -18.92 19.05 -6.12
CA LYS A 13 -18.40 18.17 -7.20
C LYS A 13 -18.05 18.97 -8.45
N SER A 14 -18.92 19.89 -8.89
CA SER A 14 -18.63 20.74 -10.06
C SER A 14 -17.40 21.62 -9.82
N GLN A 15 -17.21 22.10 -8.59
CA GLN A 15 -16.05 22.91 -8.20
C GLN A 15 -14.69 22.17 -8.22
N LYS A 16 -14.69 20.83 -8.20
CA LYS A 16 -13.47 20.00 -8.20
C LYS A 16 -13.05 19.53 -9.60
N GLY A 17 -13.86 19.78 -10.62
CA GLY A 17 -13.64 19.28 -11.98
C GLY A 17 -14.09 20.26 -13.04
N LEU A 18 -14.19 19.81 -14.28
CA LEU A 18 -14.62 20.65 -15.41
C LEU A 18 -15.98 20.18 -15.90
N TYR A 19 -17.01 20.98 -15.62
CA TYR A 19 -18.40 20.61 -15.88
C TYR A 19 -19.06 21.43 -17.01
N HIS A 20 -18.45 22.54 -17.41
CA HIS A 20 -18.97 23.46 -18.43
C HIS A 20 -20.40 23.93 -18.09
N ALA A 21 -20.54 24.63 -16.97
CA ALA A 21 -21.78 25.12 -16.37
C ALA A 21 -22.84 24.06 -15.98
N LYS A 22 -22.64 22.77 -16.31
CA LYS A 22 -23.51 21.68 -15.86
C LYS A 22 -23.40 21.43 -14.37
N ASP A 23 -24.54 21.20 -13.74
CA ASP A 23 -24.60 20.78 -12.34
C ASP A 23 -25.82 19.90 -12.09
N ILE A 24 -25.92 19.36 -10.87
CA ILE A 24 -27.07 18.58 -10.41
C ILE A 24 -28.32 19.47 -10.44
N ARG A 25 -29.37 19.01 -11.12
CA ARG A 25 -30.68 19.67 -11.15
C ARG A 25 -31.65 18.90 -10.27
N THR A 26 -32.45 19.63 -9.51
CA THR A 26 -33.52 19.10 -8.66
C THR A 26 -34.85 19.60 -9.20
N GLY A 27 -35.89 18.80 -9.05
CA GLY A 27 -37.25 19.18 -9.44
C GLY A 27 -38.21 18.04 -9.14
N TYR A 28 -39.33 17.99 -9.88
CA TYR A 28 -40.40 17.03 -9.63
C TYR A 28 -40.68 16.22 -10.89
N SER A 29 -41.07 14.97 -10.70
CA SER A 29 -41.67 14.10 -11.72
C SER A 29 -43.16 13.99 -11.39
N TYR A 30 -44.01 14.17 -12.39
CA TYR A 30 -45.46 14.11 -12.24
C TYR A 30 -45.99 12.80 -12.79
N THR A 31 -46.94 12.18 -12.09
CA THR A 31 -47.73 11.05 -12.59
C THR A 31 -48.99 11.52 -13.31
N PHE A 32 -49.72 10.59 -13.94
CA PHE A 32 -51.02 10.87 -14.56
C PHE A 32 -52.02 11.53 -13.60
N SER A 33 -52.02 11.11 -12.32
CA SER A 33 -52.84 11.69 -11.25
C SER A 33 -52.29 12.99 -10.65
N HIS A 34 -51.38 13.69 -11.34
CA HIS A 34 -50.72 14.93 -10.91
C HIS A 34 -49.98 14.86 -9.56
N LYS A 35 -49.64 13.66 -9.07
CA LYS A 35 -48.81 13.52 -7.87
C LYS A 35 -47.35 13.86 -8.21
N ALA A 36 -46.75 14.75 -7.42
CA ALA A 36 -45.40 15.23 -7.64
C ALA A 36 -44.39 14.48 -6.75
N THR A 37 -43.41 13.80 -7.38
CA THR A 37 -42.32 13.12 -6.67
C THR A 37 -41.00 13.86 -6.90
N LYS A 38 -40.25 14.15 -5.83
CA LYS A 38 -38.93 14.81 -5.96
C LYS A 38 -37.96 13.94 -6.76
N ARG A 39 -37.33 14.51 -7.77
CA ARG A 39 -36.33 13.86 -8.63
C ARG A 39 -35.05 14.68 -8.70
N THR A 40 -33.92 13.98 -8.79
CA THR A 40 -32.60 14.58 -9.02
C THR A 40 -32.05 14.10 -10.36
N TRP A 41 -31.64 15.04 -11.22
CA TRP A 41 -30.95 14.76 -12.48
C TRP A 41 -29.46 15.06 -12.32
N LYS A 42 -28.63 14.04 -12.56
CA LYS A 42 -27.18 14.13 -12.45
C LYS A 42 -26.56 14.26 -13.85
N PRO A 43 -25.54 15.10 -14.04
CA PRO A 43 -24.79 15.13 -15.29
C PRO A 43 -23.98 13.84 -15.46
N ASN A 44 -23.70 13.46 -16.72
CA ASN A 44 -22.80 12.35 -17.01
C ASN A 44 -21.34 12.79 -16.84
N VAL A 45 -20.63 12.22 -15.87
CA VAL A 45 -19.29 12.62 -15.44
C VAL A 45 -18.36 11.42 -15.49
N HIS A 46 -17.20 11.61 -16.12
CA HIS A 46 -16.14 10.61 -16.17
C HIS A 46 -14.83 11.19 -15.64
N THR A 47 -14.08 10.41 -14.87
CA THR A 47 -12.70 10.76 -14.49
C THR A 47 -11.78 10.46 -15.65
N LYS A 48 -11.12 11.49 -16.18
CA LYS A 48 -10.21 11.38 -17.33
C LYS A 48 -8.88 12.03 -17.00
N LYS A 49 -7.82 11.49 -17.62
CA LYS A 49 -6.47 12.04 -17.60
C LYS A 49 -6.27 12.87 -18.86
N LEU A 50 -6.00 14.15 -18.69
CA LEU A 50 -5.82 15.10 -19.79
C LEU A 50 -4.42 15.70 -19.71
N TRP A 51 -3.74 15.81 -20.85
CA TRP A 51 -2.42 16.40 -20.93
C TRP A 51 -2.51 17.93 -21.00
N SER A 52 -1.78 18.62 -20.12
CA SER A 52 -1.57 20.07 -20.20
C SER A 52 -0.18 20.33 -20.78
N THR A 53 -0.14 21.00 -21.93
CA THR A 53 1.11 21.29 -22.65
C THR A 53 1.92 22.36 -21.94
N THR A 54 1.25 23.39 -21.41
CA THR A 54 1.89 24.52 -20.72
C THR A 54 2.51 24.08 -19.39
N LEU A 55 1.79 23.25 -18.62
CA LEU A 55 2.25 22.78 -17.32
C LEU A 55 3.17 21.55 -17.43
N ASN A 56 3.24 20.90 -18.59
CA ASN A 56 3.95 19.63 -18.81
C ASN A 56 3.56 18.54 -17.78
N ARG A 57 2.24 18.41 -17.52
CA ARG A 57 1.69 17.49 -16.53
C ARG A 57 0.41 16.83 -17.04
N MET A 58 0.17 15.61 -16.57
CA MET A 58 -1.10 14.92 -16.77
C MET A 58 -2.06 15.26 -15.63
N LEU A 59 -3.22 15.84 -15.99
CA LEU A 59 -4.27 16.25 -15.07
C LEU A 59 -5.34 15.16 -15.00
N GLU A 60 -5.51 14.53 -13.85
CA GLU A 60 -6.60 13.59 -13.60
C GLU A 60 -7.74 14.30 -12.87
N LEU A 61 -8.88 14.51 -13.53
CA LEU A 61 -10.02 15.20 -12.95
C LEU A 61 -11.36 14.66 -13.47
N PRO A 62 -12.47 14.87 -12.73
CA PRO A 62 -13.81 14.57 -13.22
C PRO A 62 -14.24 15.60 -14.27
N VAL A 63 -14.68 15.10 -15.43
CA VAL A 63 -15.08 15.92 -16.57
C VAL A 63 -16.44 15.46 -17.10
N THR A 64 -17.32 16.40 -17.44
CA THR A 64 -18.57 16.07 -18.14
C THR A 64 -18.32 15.77 -19.62
N ILE A 65 -19.21 15.02 -20.27
CA ILE A 65 -19.11 14.76 -21.72
C ILE A 65 -19.12 16.07 -22.53
N GLU A 66 -19.88 17.07 -22.09
CA GLU A 66 -19.90 18.37 -22.76
C GLU A 66 -18.58 19.11 -22.60
N ALA A 67 -18.03 19.17 -21.38
CA ALA A 67 -16.72 19.76 -21.18
C ALA A 67 -15.65 19.05 -22.03
N LEU A 68 -15.67 17.71 -22.11
CA LEU A 68 -14.78 16.94 -23.00
C LEU A 68 -14.96 17.32 -24.48
N ARG A 69 -16.21 17.48 -24.94
CA ARG A 69 -16.50 17.90 -26.32
C ARG A 69 -15.93 19.30 -26.61
N VAL A 70 -16.11 20.26 -25.70
CA VAL A 70 -15.60 21.63 -25.87
C VAL A 70 -14.08 21.69 -25.76
N ILE A 71 -13.47 20.90 -24.85
CA ILE A 71 -12.01 20.73 -24.77
C ILE A 71 -11.45 20.25 -26.12
N ARG A 72 -12.09 19.25 -26.73
CA ARG A 72 -11.71 18.77 -28.06
C ARG A 72 -11.87 19.85 -29.12
N LYS A 73 -13.00 20.59 -29.10
CA LYS A 73 -13.26 21.71 -30.04
C LYS A 73 -12.22 22.83 -29.93
N LYS A 74 -11.74 23.12 -28.72
CA LYS A 74 -10.72 24.15 -28.45
C LYS A 74 -9.28 23.65 -28.61
N GLY A 75 -9.09 22.37 -28.95
CA GLY A 75 -7.77 21.80 -29.22
C GLY A 75 -6.92 21.53 -27.98
N GLY A 76 -7.51 21.35 -26.80
CA GLY A 76 -6.78 21.02 -25.57
C GLY A 76 -7.36 21.63 -24.31
N VAL A 77 -6.86 21.19 -23.15
CA VAL A 77 -7.31 21.69 -21.84
C VAL A 77 -6.86 23.12 -21.61
N ASP A 78 -5.63 23.45 -21.98
CA ASP A 78 -5.07 24.78 -21.74
C ASP A 78 -5.83 25.85 -22.55
N ASN A 79 -6.06 25.58 -23.83
CA ASN A 79 -6.88 26.44 -24.69
C ASN A 79 -8.33 26.52 -24.21
N TYR A 80 -8.87 25.42 -23.69
CA TYR A 80 -10.18 25.43 -23.06
C TYR A 80 -10.22 26.36 -21.85
N LEU A 81 -9.23 26.29 -20.96
CA LEU A 81 -9.21 27.13 -19.77
C LEU A 81 -9.00 28.60 -20.11
N LEU A 82 -8.12 28.94 -21.05
CA LEU A 82 -7.85 30.34 -21.41
C LEU A 82 -8.99 30.98 -22.19
N ASN A 83 -9.56 30.28 -23.17
CA ASN A 83 -10.52 30.87 -24.11
C ASN A 83 -11.98 30.69 -23.69
N THR A 84 -12.28 30.06 -22.55
CA THR A 84 -13.66 29.86 -22.08
C THR A 84 -14.01 30.90 -21.03
N GLU A 85 -15.19 31.49 -21.15
CA GLU A 85 -15.69 32.44 -20.14
C GLU A 85 -15.69 31.81 -18.73
N PRO A 86 -15.30 32.56 -17.68
CA PRO A 86 -15.33 32.08 -16.30
C PRO A 86 -16.70 31.53 -15.88
N GLN A 87 -17.79 32.13 -16.35
CA GLN A 87 -19.17 31.71 -16.08
C GLN A 87 -19.49 30.32 -16.64
N GLN A 88 -18.86 29.94 -17.77
CA GLN A 88 -19.01 28.62 -18.38
C GLN A 88 -18.10 27.59 -17.71
N VAL A 89 -16.86 27.94 -17.35
CA VAL A 89 -15.97 27.02 -16.62
C VAL A 89 -16.55 26.70 -15.24
N ARG A 90 -16.99 27.73 -14.51
CA ARG A 90 -17.72 27.68 -13.23
C ARG A 90 -17.10 26.72 -12.20
N SER A 91 -15.78 26.70 -12.08
CA SER A 91 -15.06 25.76 -11.23
C SER A 91 -13.82 26.38 -10.61
N LYS A 92 -13.76 26.40 -9.27
CA LYS A 92 -12.56 26.82 -8.52
C LYS A 92 -11.30 26.09 -8.96
N PHE A 93 -11.40 24.79 -9.25
CA PHE A 93 -10.27 24.02 -9.75
C PHE A 93 -9.85 24.45 -11.16
N GLY A 94 -10.82 24.79 -12.03
CA GLY A 94 -10.55 25.35 -13.35
C GLY A 94 -9.85 26.70 -13.28
N ASP A 95 -10.31 27.59 -12.39
CA ASP A 95 -9.72 28.91 -12.18
C ASP A 95 -8.29 28.81 -11.62
N LEU A 96 -8.05 27.87 -10.71
CA LEU A 96 -6.70 27.54 -10.21
C LEU A 96 -5.77 27.07 -11.34
N LEU A 97 -6.24 26.19 -12.22
CA LEU A 97 -5.43 25.73 -13.35
C LEU A 97 -5.15 26.87 -14.33
N ARG A 98 -6.13 27.75 -14.57
CA ARG A 98 -5.96 28.93 -15.42
C ARG A 98 -4.86 29.83 -14.86
N SER A 99 -4.88 30.17 -13.57
CA SER A 99 -3.85 31.03 -12.97
C SER A 99 -2.46 30.39 -13.02
N TYR A 100 -2.35 29.07 -12.90
CA TYR A 100 -1.08 28.36 -13.06
C TYR A 100 -0.57 28.40 -14.50
N ILE A 101 -1.46 28.28 -15.48
CA ILE A 101 -1.10 28.38 -16.91
C ILE A 101 -0.65 29.80 -17.24
N GLU A 102 -1.37 30.82 -16.79
CA GLU A 102 -1.00 32.24 -16.96
C GLU A 102 0.38 32.52 -16.36
N LYS A 103 0.59 32.12 -15.10
CA LYS A 103 1.88 32.27 -14.42
C LYS A 103 3.03 31.54 -15.14
N LYS A 104 2.78 30.34 -15.66
CA LYS A 104 3.79 29.57 -16.40
C LYS A 104 4.11 30.18 -17.78
N LYS A 105 3.16 30.94 -18.36
CA LYS A 105 3.39 31.70 -19.60
C LYS A 105 4.17 32.99 -19.34
N GLU A 106 3.89 33.68 -18.24
CA GLU A 106 4.66 34.85 -17.80
C GLU A 106 6.11 34.46 -17.49
N ASP A 107 6.27 33.40 -16.68
CA ASP A 107 7.56 32.88 -16.25
C ASP A 107 7.74 31.42 -16.73
N PRO A 108 8.34 31.19 -17.90
CA PRO A 108 8.63 29.83 -18.38
C PRO A 108 9.50 29.02 -17.41
N SER A 109 10.35 29.70 -16.62
CA SER A 109 11.22 29.08 -15.62
C SER A 109 10.49 28.66 -14.33
N TRP A 110 9.23 29.08 -14.13
CA TRP A 110 8.50 28.82 -12.90
C TRP A 110 8.28 27.31 -12.67
N PRO A 111 8.74 26.73 -11.54
CA PRO A 111 8.51 25.32 -11.25
C PRO A 111 7.04 25.10 -10.84
N VAL A 112 6.34 24.25 -11.59
CA VAL A 112 4.93 23.95 -11.32
C VAL A 112 4.81 23.17 -9.99
N PRO A 113 4.13 23.71 -8.97
CA PRO A 113 3.99 23.05 -7.68
C PRO A 113 3.02 21.88 -7.77
N TYR A 114 2.83 21.19 -6.65
CA TYR A 114 1.81 20.15 -6.56
C TYR A 114 0.40 20.71 -6.86
N ILE A 115 -0.29 20.11 -7.82
CA ILE A 115 -1.66 20.49 -8.19
C ILE A 115 -2.64 19.72 -7.28
N PRO A 116 -3.42 20.40 -6.44
CA PRO A 116 -4.31 19.74 -5.49
C PRO A 116 -5.35 18.88 -6.21
N GLY A 117 -5.58 17.67 -5.70
CA GLY A 117 -6.61 16.75 -6.23
C GLY A 117 -6.13 15.82 -7.35
N THR A 118 -4.94 16.04 -7.93
CA THR A 118 -4.36 15.15 -8.96
C THR A 118 -3.74 13.87 -8.39
N ARG A 119 -3.07 13.94 -7.22
CA ARG A 119 -2.46 12.77 -6.56
C ARG A 119 -3.13 12.50 -5.22
N LYS A 120 -3.85 11.38 -5.10
CA LYS A 120 -4.27 10.90 -3.78
C LYS A 120 -3.08 10.22 -3.12
N ALA A 121 -2.74 10.64 -1.89
CA ALA A 121 -1.78 9.89 -1.09
C ALA A 121 -2.27 8.45 -0.92
N ARG A 122 -1.41 7.47 -1.21
CA ARG A 122 -1.73 6.06 -0.91
C ARG A 122 -1.81 5.94 0.60
N LYS A 123 -3.01 5.75 1.14
CA LYS A 123 -3.20 5.45 2.55
C LYS A 123 -2.85 3.99 2.77
N THR A 124 -1.99 3.70 3.73
CA THR A 124 -1.89 2.34 4.27
C THR A 124 -3.23 1.99 4.91
N LEU A 125 -3.71 0.76 4.71
CA LEU A 125 -4.93 0.28 5.36
C LEU A 125 -4.76 0.40 6.88
N ARG A 126 -5.83 0.83 7.59
CA ARG A 126 -5.83 0.99 9.05
C ARG A 126 -5.35 -0.27 9.80
N SER A 127 -5.58 -1.45 9.25
CA SER A 127 -5.11 -2.72 9.84
C SER A 127 -3.59 -2.78 10.03
N LYS A 128 -2.78 -2.08 9.22
CA LYS A 128 -1.31 -2.04 9.41
C LYS A 128 -0.87 -1.39 10.72
N GLU A 129 -1.72 -0.56 11.34
CA GLU A 129 -1.41 0.04 12.64
C GLU A 129 -1.53 -0.99 13.77
N GLU A 130 -2.48 -1.94 13.68
CA GLU A 130 -2.61 -3.05 14.65
C GLU A 130 -1.41 -4.00 14.61
N TYR A 131 -0.86 -4.29 13.41
CA TYR A 131 0.35 -5.11 13.26
C TYR A 131 1.64 -4.44 13.77
N LYS A 132 1.63 -3.16 14.16
CA LYS A 132 2.79 -2.57 14.85
C LYS A 132 3.08 -3.29 16.16
N ASN A 133 2.05 -3.83 16.81
CA ASN A 133 2.16 -4.58 18.06
C ASN A 133 2.52 -6.06 17.85
N THR A 134 2.43 -6.59 16.61
CA THR A 134 2.87 -7.96 16.28
C THR A 134 4.33 -8.03 15.83
N VAL A 135 5.04 -6.90 15.79
CA VAL A 135 6.47 -6.89 15.49
C VAL A 135 7.19 -7.53 16.66
N ILE A 136 7.92 -8.61 16.39
CA ILE A 136 8.73 -9.32 17.38
C ILE A 136 9.59 -8.30 18.13
N TRP A 137 9.43 -8.23 19.46
CA TRP A 137 10.24 -7.36 20.29
C TRP A 137 11.71 -7.77 20.17
N ARG A 138 12.58 -6.79 19.93
CA ARG A 138 14.03 -6.98 19.88
C ARG A 138 14.70 -6.11 20.93
N PRO A 139 15.74 -6.61 21.59
CA PRO A 139 16.52 -5.80 22.52
C PRO A 139 17.23 -4.66 21.79
N LEU A 140 17.57 -3.60 22.53
CA LEU A 140 18.17 -2.37 22.00
C LEU A 140 19.43 -2.65 21.16
N GLU A 141 20.24 -3.62 21.61
CA GLU A 141 21.50 -4.02 20.99
C GLU A 141 21.35 -4.64 19.60
N LEU A 142 20.22 -5.31 19.33
CA LEU A 142 19.93 -6.00 18.07
C LEU A 142 18.96 -5.21 17.18
N ARG A 143 18.37 -4.12 17.70
CA ARG A 143 17.34 -3.35 16.99
C ARG A 143 17.83 -2.71 15.69
N ASN A 144 19.10 -2.28 15.68
CA ASN A 144 19.72 -1.56 14.58
C ASN A 144 20.82 -2.38 13.85
N LYS A 145 21.05 -3.63 14.26
CA LYS A 145 22.05 -4.51 13.62
C LYS A 145 21.44 -5.20 12.39
N ASP A 146 22.29 -5.56 11.44
CA ASP A 146 21.90 -6.30 10.23
C ASP A 146 21.57 -7.76 10.56
N MET A 147 20.35 -8.00 11.06
CA MET A 147 19.80 -9.33 11.33
C MET A 147 19.31 -10.04 10.06
N SER A 148 19.80 -9.59 8.90
CA SER A 148 19.26 -9.92 7.60
C SER A 148 19.47 -11.40 7.26
N MET A 149 20.51 -12.04 7.82
CA MET A 149 20.84 -13.46 7.62
C MET A 149 20.09 -14.38 8.61
N GLU A 150 19.88 -13.94 9.85
CA GLU A 150 19.20 -14.71 10.90
C GLU A 150 17.67 -14.73 10.77
N MET A 151 17.10 -13.66 10.23
CA MET A 151 15.65 -13.51 10.05
C MET A 151 15.07 -14.34 8.90
N PHE A 152 15.92 -15.09 8.21
CA PHE A 152 15.53 -15.82 7.03
C PHE A 152 15.27 -17.29 7.36
N ASN A 153 13.99 -17.65 7.53
CA ASN A 153 13.57 -19.04 7.62
C ASN A 153 13.71 -19.70 6.24
N ARG A 154 14.72 -20.58 6.08
CA ARG A 154 15.01 -21.31 4.83
C ARG A 154 13.87 -22.21 4.35
N TYR A 155 12.93 -22.54 5.23
CA TYR A 155 11.78 -23.39 4.95
C TYR A 155 10.45 -22.62 4.81
N ASP A 156 10.45 -21.28 4.83
CA ASP A 156 9.22 -20.50 4.61
C ASP A 156 8.88 -20.41 3.11
N PRO A 157 7.77 -21.03 2.64
CA PRO A 157 7.40 -21.05 1.23
C PRO A 157 6.95 -19.68 0.69
N ASN A 158 6.66 -18.72 1.56
CA ASN A 158 6.24 -17.36 1.19
C ASN A 158 7.37 -16.32 1.31
N ALA A 159 8.60 -16.73 1.62
CA ALA A 159 9.72 -15.81 1.77
C ALA A 159 10.11 -15.16 0.42
N PRO A 160 10.42 -13.84 0.39
CA PRO A 160 10.83 -13.18 -0.84
C PRO A 160 12.14 -13.78 -1.38
N ILE A 161 12.22 -13.98 -2.69
CA ILE A 161 13.40 -14.49 -3.38
C ILE A 161 14.51 -13.42 -3.26
N ARG A 162 15.55 -13.70 -2.47
CA ARG A 162 16.69 -12.79 -2.28
C ARG A 162 17.64 -12.86 -3.49
N PRO A 163 18.26 -11.76 -3.94
CA PRO A 163 19.26 -11.81 -5.01
C PRO A 163 20.49 -12.67 -4.65
N ASP A 164 20.85 -12.71 -3.35
CA ASP A 164 22.04 -13.40 -2.82
C ASP A 164 21.92 -14.94 -2.82
N TYR A 165 20.71 -15.46 -3.06
CA TYR A 165 20.45 -16.90 -3.18
C TYR A 165 21.23 -17.56 -4.32
N PHE A 166 21.64 -16.76 -5.32
CA PHE A 166 22.35 -17.23 -6.50
C PHE A 166 23.87 -17.09 -6.40
N LYS A 167 24.44 -16.71 -5.24
CA LYS A 167 25.89 -16.83 -5.07
C LYS A 167 26.31 -18.29 -5.22
N GLU A 168 27.29 -18.56 -6.07
CA GLU A 168 27.71 -19.91 -6.49
C GLU A 168 27.96 -20.87 -5.31
N LYS A 169 28.45 -20.33 -4.19
CA LYS A 169 28.68 -21.06 -2.94
C LYS A 169 27.38 -21.70 -2.41
N ASN A 170 26.29 -20.95 -2.34
CA ASN A 170 25.01 -21.41 -1.78
C ASN A 170 24.33 -22.46 -2.70
N ILE A 171 24.50 -22.34 -4.01
CA ILE A 171 23.95 -23.31 -4.99
C ILE A 171 24.67 -24.66 -4.86
N LYS A 172 26.01 -24.65 -4.77
CA LYS A 172 26.82 -25.86 -4.55
C LYS A 172 26.45 -26.56 -3.24
N GLU A 173 26.27 -25.78 -2.17
CA GLU A 173 25.82 -26.30 -0.86
C GLU A 173 24.42 -26.92 -0.94
N LYS A 174 23.49 -26.32 -1.70
CA LYS A 174 22.12 -26.83 -1.88
C LYS A 174 22.07 -28.12 -2.71
N LEU A 175 22.89 -28.20 -3.77
CA LEU A 175 23.08 -29.42 -4.57
C LEU A 175 23.61 -30.56 -3.70
N ALA A 176 24.66 -30.30 -2.91
CA ALA A 176 25.24 -31.27 -1.98
C ALA A 176 24.22 -31.76 -0.93
N GLN A 177 23.42 -30.86 -0.33
CA GLN A 177 22.36 -31.24 0.62
C GLN A 177 21.29 -32.14 -0.01
N SER A 178 20.91 -31.83 -1.26
CA SER A 178 19.92 -32.64 -1.99
C SER A 178 20.45 -34.04 -2.33
N GLU A 179 21.74 -34.15 -2.63
CA GLU A 179 22.42 -35.43 -2.88
C GLU A 179 22.52 -36.27 -1.59
N ILE A 180 22.85 -35.64 -0.46
CA ILE A 180 22.89 -36.28 0.87
C ILE A 180 21.52 -36.83 1.29
N SER A 181 20.44 -36.07 1.06
CA SER A 181 19.08 -36.51 1.41
C SER A 181 18.55 -37.70 0.60
N LYS A 182 19.11 -37.93 -0.60
CA LYS A 182 18.71 -39.02 -1.50
C LYS A 182 19.45 -40.32 -1.22
N THR A 183 20.61 -40.27 -0.56
CA THR A 183 21.35 -41.46 -0.16
C THR A 183 20.78 -42.05 1.13
N THR A 184 20.21 -43.26 1.04
CA THR A 184 19.56 -43.98 2.16
C THR A 184 20.54 -44.66 3.14
N MET A 185 21.84 -44.67 2.85
CA MET A 185 22.83 -45.40 3.66
C MET A 185 23.41 -44.51 4.77
N LYS A 186 22.88 -44.72 5.97
CA LYS A 186 22.94 -43.84 7.14
C LYS A 186 24.29 -43.74 7.87
N GLU A 187 25.37 -44.40 7.45
CA GLU A 187 26.53 -44.56 8.35
C GLU A 187 27.94 -44.36 7.75
N LYS A 188 28.14 -44.27 6.43
CA LYS A 188 29.51 -44.26 5.84
C LYS A 188 29.86 -43.12 4.89
N LYS A 189 29.12 -42.01 4.89
CA LYS A 189 29.40 -40.86 4.00
C LYS A 189 29.40 -39.49 4.67
N PHE A 190 29.50 -39.41 5.99
CA PHE A 190 29.80 -38.14 6.67
C PHE A 190 31.28 -37.74 6.56
N GLU A 191 32.17 -38.66 6.14
CA GLU A 191 33.62 -38.41 6.07
C GLU A 191 34.09 -37.66 4.82
N TYR A 192 33.30 -37.61 3.74
CA TYR A 192 33.78 -37.06 2.47
C TYR A 192 32.78 -36.04 1.91
N LEU A 193 33.18 -34.76 1.95
CA LEU A 193 32.48 -33.53 1.50
C LEU A 193 31.40 -33.01 2.47
N SER A 194 31.57 -31.95 3.26
CA SER A 194 32.55 -30.85 3.31
C SER A 194 32.73 -30.47 4.79
N GLY A 195 33.87 -30.84 5.39
CA GLY A 195 34.08 -30.77 6.84
C GLY A 195 33.81 -29.41 7.47
N ASN A 196 33.96 -28.32 6.71
CA ASN A 196 33.78 -26.96 7.24
C ASN A 196 32.29 -26.57 7.36
N LEU A 197 31.43 -26.89 6.38
CA LEU A 197 30.03 -26.47 6.42
C LEU A 197 29.23 -27.21 7.49
N LEU A 198 29.40 -28.53 7.56
CA LEU A 198 28.74 -29.33 8.59
C LEU A 198 29.22 -28.93 9.99
N LYS A 199 30.52 -28.65 10.15
CA LYS A 199 31.09 -28.15 11.40
C LYS A 199 30.55 -26.78 11.78
N ASP A 200 30.50 -25.83 10.83
CA ASP A 200 29.94 -24.49 11.07
C ASP A 200 28.45 -24.55 11.47
N ILE A 201 27.69 -25.48 10.87
CA ILE A 201 26.28 -25.70 11.22
C ILE A 201 26.16 -26.33 12.61
N THR A 202 26.93 -27.38 12.92
CA THR A 202 26.90 -28.03 14.24
C THR A 202 27.33 -27.06 15.33
N ASP A 203 28.34 -26.24 15.07
CA ASP A 203 28.87 -25.22 15.98
C ASP A 203 27.87 -24.06 16.18
N GLY A 204 27.10 -23.72 15.15
CA GLY A 204 26.00 -22.76 15.26
C GLY A 204 24.84 -23.29 16.10
N ILE A 205 24.43 -24.54 15.86
CA ILE A 205 23.35 -25.21 16.60
C ILE A 205 23.74 -25.41 18.07
N SER A 206 24.97 -25.87 18.35
CA SER A 206 25.43 -26.08 19.72
C SER A 206 25.45 -24.78 20.52
N LYS A 207 25.97 -23.69 19.96
CA LYS A 207 25.93 -22.35 20.58
C LYS A 207 24.50 -21.89 20.88
N GLN A 208 23.56 -22.17 19.97
CA GLN A 208 22.17 -21.81 20.20
C GLN A 208 21.51 -22.63 21.31
N LEU A 209 21.78 -23.94 21.37
CA LEU A 209 21.32 -24.81 22.46
C LEU A 209 21.89 -24.39 23.82
N GLU A 210 23.14 -23.94 23.88
CA GLU A 210 23.75 -23.39 25.09
C GLU A 210 23.05 -22.11 25.56
N LEU A 211 22.77 -21.17 24.66
CA LEU A 211 22.01 -19.95 24.97
C LEU A 211 20.59 -20.24 25.45
N ASP A 212 19.91 -21.19 24.82
CA ASP A 212 18.58 -21.64 25.22
C ASP A 212 18.61 -22.31 26.61
N ALA A 213 19.62 -23.13 26.90
CA ALA A 213 19.81 -23.75 28.20
C ALA A 213 20.02 -22.71 29.33
N ILE A 214 20.74 -21.62 29.07
CA ILE A 214 20.90 -20.49 30.01
C ILE A 214 19.53 -19.86 30.35
N SER A 215 18.63 -19.75 29.36
CA SER A 215 17.28 -19.24 29.57
C SER A 215 16.39 -20.22 30.36
N ASN A 216 16.59 -21.53 30.14
CA ASN A 216 15.85 -22.63 30.78
C ASN A 216 16.28 -22.89 32.23
N ASN A 217 17.39 -22.31 32.72
CA ASN A 217 17.72 -22.33 34.16
C ASN A 217 16.64 -21.65 35.04
N ARG A 218 15.61 -21.01 34.44
CA ARG A 218 14.38 -20.57 35.12
C ARG A 218 13.39 -21.71 35.48
N GLU A 219 13.71 -22.95 35.11
CA GLU A 219 12.93 -24.16 35.45
C GLU A 219 12.86 -24.48 36.95
N ASP A 220 13.58 -23.75 37.81
CA ASP A 220 13.53 -23.94 39.26
C ASP A 220 12.10 -23.83 39.83
N LYS A 221 11.24 -23.00 39.23
CA LYS A 221 9.81 -22.90 39.61
C LYS A 221 8.98 -24.14 39.30
N LEU A 222 9.44 -24.99 38.38
CA LEU A 222 8.84 -26.28 38.05
C LEU A 222 9.37 -27.41 38.94
N LYS A 223 10.54 -27.24 39.56
CA LYS A 223 11.10 -28.21 40.52
C LYS A 223 10.31 -28.21 41.84
N ASP A 224 9.78 -27.06 42.24
CA ASP A 224 8.94 -26.94 43.44
C ASP A 224 7.60 -27.69 43.29
N PRO A 225 7.32 -28.74 44.09
CA PRO A 225 6.08 -29.50 44.00
C PRO A 225 4.84 -28.70 44.44
N LYS A 226 5.04 -27.64 45.23
CA LYS A 226 3.98 -26.75 45.70
C LYS A 226 3.65 -25.64 44.69
N SER A 227 4.51 -25.40 43.71
CA SER A 227 4.33 -24.36 42.68
C SER A 227 3.03 -24.58 41.89
N ARG A 228 2.36 -23.46 41.60
CA ARG A 228 1.12 -23.46 40.80
C ARG A 228 1.37 -23.98 39.39
N GLU A 229 2.55 -23.72 38.83
CA GLU A 229 2.99 -24.17 37.51
C GLU A 229 3.17 -25.69 37.48
N ASN A 230 3.80 -26.27 38.51
CA ASN A 230 3.98 -27.72 38.61
C ASN A 230 2.64 -28.47 38.79
N LYS A 231 1.73 -27.94 39.62
CA LYS A 231 0.37 -28.47 39.76
C LYS A 231 -0.41 -28.43 38.44
N PHE A 232 -0.28 -27.36 37.66
CA PHE A 232 -0.88 -27.26 36.33
C PHE A 232 -0.25 -28.27 35.37
N LEU A 233 1.08 -28.39 35.35
CA LEU A 233 1.80 -29.32 34.49
C LEU A 233 1.42 -30.78 34.76
N LYS A 234 1.28 -31.17 36.03
CA LYS A 234 0.85 -32.52 36.44
C LYS A 234 -0.57 -32.82 35.94
N ARG A 235 -1.48 -31.85 36.02
CA ARG A 235 -2.85 -31.96 35.48
C ARG A 235 -2.86 -32.01 33.95
N PHE A 236 -2.05 -31.20 33.29
CA PHE A 236 -1.93 -31.16 31.84
C PHE A 236 -1.37 -32.49 31.30
N LYS A 237 -0.27 -32.99 31.87
CA LYS A 237 0.33 -34.28 31.50
C LYS A 237 -0.63 -35.45 31.70
N ALA A 238 -1.35 -35.50 32.83
CA ALA A 238 -2.37 -36.51 33.09
C ALA A 238 -3.48 -36.48 32.02
N LYS A 239 -3.93 -35.28 31.62
CA LYS A 239 -4.96 -35.09 30.59
C LYS A 239 -4.50 -35.49 29.19
N THR A 240 -3.23 -35.24 28.84
CA THR A 240 -2.66 -35.64 27.54
C THR A 240 -2.26 -37.11 27.47
N SER A 241 -1.97 -37.75 28.60
CA SER A 241 -1.53 -39.16 28.66
C SER A 241 -2.67 -40.18 28.59
N GLY A 242 -3.94 -39.73 28.52
CA GLY A 242 -5.09 -40.63 28.30
C GLY A 242 -5.23 -41.75 29.34
N LYS A 243 -4.92 -41.47 30.61
CA LYS A 243 -5.28 -42.31 31.75
C LYS A 243 -6.32 -41.59 32.60
#